data_AF-A0A1I4KYV6-F1
#
_entry.id   AF-A0A1I4KYV6-F1
#
_cell.length_a   1.000
_cell.length_b   1.000
_cell.length_c   1.000
_cell.angle_alpha   90.00
_cell.angle_beta   90.00
_cell.angle_gamma   90.00
#
_symmetry.space_group_name_H-M   'P 1'
#
loop_
_entity.id
_entity.type
_entity.pdbx_description
1 polymer ?
#
loop_
_entity_poly.entity_id
_entity_poly.type
_entity_poly.pdbx_seq_one_letter_code
_entity_poly.pdbx_strand_id
1 'polypeptide(L)'
;MVVVPDADDRGAATARSFAARARSAGATDVRVVAPLGERKGYDVSDSLDNGGTVEQLEALACAAEPESGPEPKPEEPDAGPRDGILNLRTSAEVRDMPDPLHLIGGVVPDGVIFQVHGPAGQYKSFLSLAMLLSVANGVPWLGHAITRSGRVVYVLSEGGKDPGSRIRAWLAAHPGCTDDNLLWAESAIQARSLVFTADSS
;
A
#
# COMPACT_ATOMS: atom_id res chain seq x y z
N MET A 1 -9.54 19.29 -17.35
CA MET A 1 -8.66 18.25 -16.77
C MET A 1 -7.91 17.59 -17.90
N VAL A 2 -6.60 17.40 -17.75
CA VAL A 2 -5.75 16.81 -18.80
C VAL A 2 -5.10 15.57 -18.22
N VAL A 3 -5.17 14.47 -18.95
CA VAL A 3 -4.63 13.16 -18.58
C VAL A 3 -3.49 12.86 -19.52
N VAL A 4 -2.30 12.62 -18.97
CA VAL A 4 -1.11 12.24 -19.75
C VAL A 4 -0.85 10.77 -19.50
N PRO A 5 -1.00 9.89 -20.50
CA PRO A 5 -0.74 8.46 -20.36
C PRO A 5 0.75 8.15 -20.44
N ASP A 6 1.16 7.06 -19.79
CA ASP A 6 2.44 6.43 -20.05
C ASP A 6 2.49 5.90 -21.49
N ALA A 7 3.70 5.87 -22.07
CA ALA A 7 3.95 5.34 -23.40
C ALA A 7 3.88 3.80 -23.48
N ASP A 8 2.73 3.21 -23.17
CA ASP A 8 2.43 1.81 -23.46
C ASP A 8 0.93 1.56 -23.75
N ASP A 9 0.64 0.38 -24.30
CA ASP A 9 -0.72 -0.02 -24.72
C ASP A 9 -1.72 0.00 -23.55
N ARG A 10 -1.26 -0.21 -22.30
CA ARG A 10 -2.10 -0.17 -21.10
C ARG A 10 -2.34 1.26 -20.62
N GLY A 11 -1.35 2.15 -20.74
CA GLY A 11 -1.41 3.55 -20.34
C GLY A 11 -2.49 4.31 -21.12
N ALA A 12 -2.55 4.11 -22.44
CA ALA A 12 -3.56 4.75 -23.27
C ALA A 12 -5.00 4.29 -22.94
N ALA A 13 -5.21 2.98 -22.72
CA ALA A 13 -6.52 2.43 -22.34
C ALA A 13 -6.95 2.88 -20.93
N THR A 14 -6.00 2.93 -19.99
CA THR A 14 -6.23 3.38 -18.62
C THR A 14 -6.60 4.86 -18.57
N ALA A 15 -5.89 5.71 -19.32
CA ALA A 15 -6.17 7.14 -19.40
C ALA A 15 -7.56 7.43 -19.97
N ARG A 16 -8.00 6.69 -21.00
CA ARG A 16 -9.37 6.81 -21.54
C ARG A 16 -10.43 6.36 -20.53
N SER A 17 -10.18 5.27 -19.80
CA SER A 17 -11.10 4.78 -18.76
C SER A 17 -11.23 5.78 -17.60
N PHE A 18 -10.12 6.39 -17.19
CA PHE A 18 -10.12 7.46 -16.20
C PHE A 18 -10.87 8.70 -16.71
N ALA A 19 -10.64 9.10 -17.96
CA ALA A 19 -11.31 10.24 -18.56
C ALA A 19 -12.82 10.07 -18.61
N ALA A 20 -13.28 8.87 -18.96
CA ALA A 20 -14.69 8.52 -18.95
C ALA A 20 -15.31 8.58 -17.55
N ARG A 21 -14.63 8.02 -16.54
CA ARG A 21 -15.09 8.06 -15.13
C ARG A 21 -15.15 9.49 -14.59
N ALA A 22 -14.17 10.32 -14.94
CA ALA A 22 -14.18 11.73 -14.56
C ALA A 22 -15.38 12.48 -15.18
N ARG A 23 -15.72 12.18 -16.45
CA ARG A 23 -16.92 12.73 -17.10
C ARG A 23 -18.21 12.29 -16.41
N SER A 24 -18.36 11.00 -16.08
CA SER A 24 -19.54 10.51 -15.33
C SER A 24 -19.62 11.07 -13.90
N ALA A 25 -18.51 11.49 -13.31
CA ALA A 25 -18.46 12.20 -12.03
C ALA A 25 -18.78 13.72 -12.15
N GLY A 26 -19.06 14.23 -13.36
CA GLY A 26 -19.45 15.62 -13.62
C GLY A 26 -18.33 16.51 -14.18
N ALA A 27 -17.17 15.96 -14.56
CA ALA A 27 -16.13 16.75 -15.23
C ALA A 27 -16.56 17.10 -16.67
N THR A 28 -16.59 18.39 -16.99
CA THR A 28 -17.11 18.89 -18.28
C THR A 28 -16.05 19.03 -19.37
N ASP A 29 -14.77 19.12 -19.01
CA ASP A 29 -13.64 19.23 -19.94
C ASP A 29 -12.55 18.26 -19.51
N VAL A 30 -12.47 17.10 -20.18
CA VAL A 30 -11.44 16.08 -19.94
C VAL A 30 -10.75 15.76 -21.26
N ARG A 31 -9.42 15.87 -21.28
CA ARG A 31 -8.58 15.68 -22.46
C ARG A 31 -7.53 14.62 -22.17
N VAL A 32 -7.29 13.71 -23.10
CA VAL A 32 -6.22 12.72 -23.00
C VAL A 32 -5.17 13.08 -24.04
N VAL A 33 -3.95 13.35 -23.59
CA VAL A 33 -2.82 13.69 -24.46
C VAL A 33 -2.24 12.39 -25.05
N ALA A 34 -1.67 12.46 -26.25
CA ALA A 34 -0.88 11.35 -26.77
C ALA A 34 0.33 11.06 -25.85
N PRO A 35 0.83 9.82 -25.81
CA PRO A 35 2.02 9.51 -25.02
C PRO A 35 3.23 10.38 -25.41
N LEU A 36 4.02 10.79 -24.42
CA LEU A 36 5.12 11.76 -24.58
C LEU A 36 6.41 11.16 -25.18
N GLY A 37 6.43 9.87 -25.48
CA GLY A 37 7.59 9.19 -26.05
C GLY A 37 7.21 7.87 -26.70
N GLU A 38 8.13 7.32 -27.49
CA GLU A 38 7.96 6.02 -28.17
C GLU A 38 8.51 4.85 -27.33
N ARG A 39 9.30 5.16 -26.29
CA ARG A 39 9.88 4.15 -25.41
C ARG A 39 8.84 3.68 -24.40
N LYS A 40 8.72 2.35 -24.25
CA LYS A 40 7.85 1.73 -23.25
C LYS A 40 8.14 2.27 -21.85
N GLY A 41 7.11 2.79 -21.18
CA GLY A 41 7.18 3.34 -19.83
C GLY A 41 7.76 4.75 -19.73
N TYR A 42 7.94 5.45 -20.86
CA TYR A 42 8.33 6.85 -20.86
C TYR A 42 7.19 7.73 -20.35
N ASP A 43 7.47 8.55 -19.34
CA ASP A 43 6.48 9.38 -18.64
C ASP A 43 6.83 10.89 -18.66
N VAL A 44 6.07 11.68 -17.91
CA VAL A 44 6.28 13.14 -17.79
C VAL A 44 7.63 13.46 -17.16
N SER A 45 8.06 12.68 -16.17
CA SER A 45 9.34 12.87 -15.48
C SER A 45 10.49 12.63 -16.43
N ASP A 46 10.45 11.53 -17.19
CA ASP A 46 11.43 11.25 -18.24
C ASP A 46 11.47 12.37 -19.29
N SER A 47 10.31 12.92 -19.66
CA SER A 47 10.25 14.06 -20.60
C SER A 47 10.96 15.30 -20.07
N LEU A 48 10.74 15.67 -18.80
CA LEU A 48 11.35 16.85 -18.20
C LEU A 48 12.86 16.66 -17.99
N ASP A 49 13.28 15.46 -17.59
CA ASP A 49 14.70 15.13 -17.37
C ASP A 49 15.51 15.09 -18.68
N ASN A 50 14.85 14.82 -19.82
CA ASN A 50 15.46 14.82 -21.15
C ASN A 50 15.29 16.15 -21.91
N GLY A 51 14.97 17.24 -21.20
CA GLY A 51 14.92 18.59 -21.77
C GLY A 51 13.58 18.98 -22.41
N GLY A 52 12.53 18.20 -22.19
CA GLY A 52 11.16 18.61 -22.45
C GLY A 52 10.77 19.76 -21.51
N THR A 53 9.97 20.71 -21.99
CA THR A 53 9.60 21.89 -21.21
C THR A 53 8.12 21.86 -20.82
N VAL A 54 7.78 22.62 -19.78
CA VAL A 54 6.38 22.75 -19.32
C VAL A 54 5.52 23.36 -20.43
N GLU A 55 6.05 24.29 -21.21
CA GLU A 55 5.35 24.93 -22.33
C GLU A 55 5.00 23.93 -23.43
N GLN A 56 5.84 22.93 -23.65
CA GLN A 56 5.55 21.84 -24.61
C GLN A 56 4.42 20.94 -24.10
N LEU A 57 4.40 20.64 -22.80
CA LEU A 57 3.30 19.89 -22.17
C LEU A 57 1.99 20.68 -22.21
N GLU A 58 2.03 21.99 -21.99
CA GLU A 58 0.88 22.89 -22.11
C GLU A 58 0.37 22.99 -23.55
N ALA A 59 1.27 23.03 -24.54
CA ALA A 59 0.90 23.02 -25.96
C ALA A 59 0.21 21.70 -26.34
N LEU A 60 0.72 20.57 -25.86
CA LEU A 60 0.12 19.25 -26.06
C LEU A 60 -1.25 19.12 -25.38
N ALA A 61 -1.38 19.64 -24.16
CA ALA A 61 -2.65 19.72 -23.44
C ALA A 61 -3.69 20.58 -24.17
N CYS A 62 -3.26 21.72 -24.74
CA CYS A 62 -4.11 22.60 -25.53
C CYS A 62 -4.53 21.96 -26.86
N ALA A 63 -3.62 21.22 -27.51
CA ALA A 63 -3.87 20.54 -28.77
C ALA A 63 -4.70 19.26 -28.64
N ALA A 64 -4.75 18.65 -27.46
CA ALA A 64 -5.56 17.47 -27.20
C ALA A 64 -7.06 17.80 -27.31
N GLU A 65 -7.78 17.00 -28.09
CA GLU A 65 -9.22 17.14 -28.24
C GLU A 65 -9.95 16.67 -26.96
N PRO A 66 -11.07 17.31 -26.60
CA PRO A 66 -11.93 16.83 -25.52
C PRO A 66 -12.43 15.42 -25.83
N GLU A 67 -12.28 14.51 -24.86
CA GLU A 67 -12.73 13.13 -24.99
C GLU A 67 -14.26 13.10 -25.16
N SER A 68 -14.71 12.69 -26.35
CA SER A 68 -16.12 12.70 -26.78
C SER A 68 -16.69 11.29 -27.06
N GLY A 69 -16.03 10.25 -26.54
CA GLY A 69 -16.48 8.87 -26.68
C GLY A 69 -17.77 8.52 -25.92
N PRO A 70 -18.47 7.43 -26.30
CA PRO A 70 -19.65 6.94 -25.62
C PRO A 70 -19.34 6.60 -24.17
N GLU A 71 -20.29 6.91 -23.29
CA GLU A 71 -20.19 6.60 -21.87
C GLU A 71 -19.98 5.09 -21.69
N PRO A 72 -18.93 4.65 -20.98
CA PRO A 72 -18.68 3.23 -20.80
C PRO A 72 -19.89 2.62 -20.08
N LYS A 73 -20.37 1.48 -20.60
CA LYS A 73 -21.40 0.70 -19.90
C LYS A 73 -20.87 0.40 -18.50
N PRO A 74 -21.72 0.43 -17.45
CA PRO A 74 -21.30 0.05 -16.12
C PRO A 74 -20.74 -1.37 -16.19
N GLU A 75 -19.42 -1.50 -16.10
CA GLU A 75 -18.78 -2.79 -15.92
C GLU A 75 -19.20 -3.25 -14.52
N GLU A 76 -19.79 -4.45 -14.46
CA GLU A 76 -20.10 -5.11 -13.19
C GLU A 76 -18.85 -5.07 -12.30
N PRO A 77 -19.01 -4.84 -10.99
CA PRO A 77 -17.88 -4.60 -10.11
C PRO A 77 -16.92 -5.78 -10.16
N ASP A 78 -15.80 -5.57 -10.87
CA ASP A 78 -14.70 -6.51 -10.92
C ASP A 78 -14.21 -6.73 -9.49
N ALA A 79 -14.45 -7.95 -9.00
CA ALA A 79 -13.99 -8.47 -7.72
C ALA A 79 -12.52 -8.94 -7.78
N GLY A 80 -11.83 -8.69 -8.90
CA GLY A 80 -10.41 -8.92 -9.05
C GLY A 80 -9.56 -7.93 -8.22
N PRO A 81 -8.31 -8.30 -7.87
CA PRO A 81 -7.34 -7.39 -7.28
C PRO A 81 -7.13 -6.20 -8.22
N ARG A 82 -7.43 -5.00 -7.74
CA ARG A 82 -7.24 -3.77 -8.52
C ARG A 82 -5.75 -3.39 -8.47
N ASP A 83 -5.02 -3.80 -9.51
CA ASP A 83 -3.57 -3.59 -9.74
C ASP A 83 -3.19 -2.12 -10.03
N GLY A 84 -3.75 -1.15 -9.29
CA GLY A 84 -3.40 0.27 -9.39
C GLY A 84 -2.67 0.77 -8.14
N ILE A 85 -1.60 1.55 -8.34
CA ILE A 85 -0.84 2.22 -7.27
C ILE A 85 -1.74 3.15 -6.43
N LEU A 86 -2.84 3.65 -7.00
CA LEU A 86 -3.82 4.52 -6.35
C LEU A 86 -5.24 4.03 -6.64
N ASN A 87 -5.80 3.25 -5.72
CA ASN A 87 -7.22 2.87 -5.75
C ASN A 87 -8.08 4.00 -5.17
N LEU A 88 -8.45 4.96 -6.03
CA LEU A 88 -9.32 6.09 -5.65
C LEU A 88 -10.76 5.60 -5.43
N ARG A 89 -11.34 6.02 -4.30
CA ARG A 89 -12.74 5.80 -3.92
C ARG A 89 -13.41 7.13 -3.64
N THR A 90 -14.70 7.24 -3.94
CA THR A 90 -15.52 8.39 -3.58
C THR A 90 -15.79 8.41 -2.08
N SER A 91 -16.12 9.58 -1.53
CA SER A 91 -16.45 9.71 -0.10
C SER A 91 -17.68 8.90 0.32
N ALA A 92 -18.62 8.64 -0.61
CA ALA A 92 -19.77 7.77 -0.36
C ALA A 92 -19.33 6.32 -0.18
N GLU A 93 -18.52 5.80 -1.12
CA GLU A 93 -17.96 4.46 -1.03
C GLU A 93 -17.11 4.26 0.23
N VAL A 94 -16.37 5.29 0.65
CA VAL A 94 -15.56 5.22 1.89
C VAL A 94 -16.40 5.16 3.15
N ARG A 95 -17.54 5.83 3.17
CA ARG A 95 -18.44 5.87 4.34
C ARG A 95 -19.14 4.54 4.56
N ASP A 96 -19.45 3.83 3.48
CA ASP A 96 -20.17 2.56 3.51
C ASP A 96 -19.21 1.35 3.51
N MET A 97 -17.91 1.57 3.69
CA MET A 97 -16.94 0.47 3.79
C MET A 97 -17.18 -0.34 5.08
N PRO A 98 -17.00 -1.68 5.01
CA PRO A 98 -17.04 -2.52 6.21
C PRO A 98 -15.91 -2.12 7.16
N ASP A 99 -16.16 -2.32 8.45
CA ASP A 99 -15.13 -2.12 9.48
C ASP A 99 -13.89 -2.95 9.13
N PRO A 100 -12.68 -2.37 9.25
CA PRO A 100 -11.46 -3.08 8.92
C PRO A 100 -11.32 -4.29 9.84
N LEU A 101 -10.89 -5.42 9.29
CA LEU A 101 -10.41 -6.52 10.12
C LEU A 101 -9.24 -6.03 10.96
N HIS A 102 -9.10 -6.53 12.18
CA HIS A 102 -8.00 -6.17 13.07
C HIS A 102 -7.08 -7.36 13.23
N LEU A 103 -5.76 -7.20 13.08
CA LEU A 103 -4.78 -8.21 13.50
C LEU A 103 -4.76 -8.35 15.04
N ILE A 104 -4.79 -7.20 15.73
CA ILE A 104 -4.92 -7.10 17.19
C ILE A 104 -6.16 -6.28 17.46
N GLY A 105 -7.16 -6.88 18.11
CA GLY A 105 -8.50 -6.31 18.26
C GLY A 105 -8.48 -4.90 18.85
N GLY A 106 -8.98 -3.92 18.10
CA GLY A 106 -9.03 -2.51 18.52
C GLY A 106 -7.69 -1.77 18.54
N VAL A 107 -6.58 -2.42 18.15
CA VAL A 107 -5.22 -1.83 18.22
C VAL A 107 -4.57 -1.75 16.85
N VAL A 108 -4.52 -2.88 16.13
CA VAL A 108 -3.82 -2.97 14.84
C VAL A 108 -4.81 -3.47 13.80
N PRO A 109 -5.25 -2.62 12.86
CA PRO A 109 -5.97 -3.07 11.66
C PRO A 109 -5.12 -4.07 10.85
N ASP A 110 -5.75 -5.00 10.16
CA ASP A 110 -5.06 -5.93 9.28
C ASP A 110 -4.63 -5.25 7.98
N GLY A 111 -3.49 -5.66 7.42
CA GLY A 111 -2.98 -5.14 6.15
C GLY A 111 -2.52 -3.67 6.15
N VAL A 112 -2.25 -3.05 7.31
CA VAL A 112 -1.79 -1.66 7.40
C VAL A 112 -0.34 -1.54 7.88
N ILE A 113 0.27 -0.40 7.58
CA ILE A 113 1.50 0.06 8.23
C ILE A 113 1.10 0.90 9.44
N PHE A 114 1.64 0.58 10.61
CA PHE A 114 1.42 1.34 11.85
C PHE A 114 2.74 1.69 12.53
N GLN A 115 2.72 2.68 13.42
CA GLN A 115 3.90 3.14 14.15
C GLN A 115 3.64 3.18 15.66
N VAL A 116 4.59 2.65 16.43
CA VAL A 116 4.62 2.81 17.89
C VAL A 116 5.51 4.01 18.22
N HIS A 117 4.92 5.08 18.79
CA HIS A 117 5.62 6.34 19.07
C HIS A 117 5.72 6.66 20.58
N GLY A 118 6.70 7.51 20.95
CA GLY A 118 6.74 8.24 22.22
C GLY A 118 8.17 8.62 22.65
N PRO A 119 8.41 8.94 23.94
CA PRO A 119 9.74 9.32 24.44
C PRO A 119 10.75 8.16 24.43
N ALA A 120 12.04 8.46 24.25
CA ALA A 120 13.13 7.47 24.36
C ALA A 120 13.15 6.81 25.75
N GLY A 121 13.57 5.54 25.82
CA GLY A 121 13.61 4.77 27.07
C GLY A 121 12.27 4.21 27.55
N GLN A 122 11.14 4.59 26.95
CA GLN A 122 9.80 4.16 27.39
C GLN A 122 9.34 2.84 26.74
N TYR A 123 10.15 1.79 26.87
CA TYR A 123 9.80 0.39 26.57
C TYR A 123 9.22 0.07 25.18
N LYS A 124 9.30 0.96 24.18
CA LYS A 124 8.68 0.76 22.85
C LYS A 124 9.09 -0.53 22.18
N SER A 125 10.40 -0.79 22.15
CA SER A 125 10.93 -2.02 21.55
C SER A 125 10.47 -3.27 22.30
N PHE A 126 10.28 -3.17 23.63
CA PHE A 126 9.72 -4.27 24.41
C PHE A 126 8.24 -4.47 24.09
N LEU A 127 7.47 -3.38 23.98
CA LEU A 127 6.07 -3.39 23.60
C LEU A 127 5.87 -4.00 22.20
N SER A 128 6.64 -3.53 21.21
CA SER A 128 6.63 -4.05 19.85
C SER A 128 6.98 -5.53 19.81
N LEU A 129 8.00 -5.96 20.56
CA LEU A 129 8.37 -7.37 20.64
C LEU A 129 7.28 -8.22 21.29
N ALA A 130 6.65 -7.73 22.37
CA ALA A 130 5.53 -8.41 23.02
C ALA A 130 4.31 -8.54 22.10
N MET A 131 4.02 -7.52 21.26
CA MET A 131 2.98 -7.61 20.23
C MET A 131 3.29 -8.75 19.25
N LEU A 132 4.52 -8.79 18.73
CA LEU A 132 4.94 -9.80 17.76
C LEU A 132 4.88 -11.22 18.35
N LEU A 133 5.36 -11.42 19.58
CA LEU A 133 5.28 -12.72 20.26
C LEU A 133 3.82 -13.15 20.53
N SER A 134 2.95 -12.19 20.85
CA SER A 134 1.52 -12.48 21.04
C SER A 134 0.86 -12.90 19.73
N VAL A 135 1.17 -12.21 18.63
CA VAL A 135 0.73 -12.59 17.27
C VAL A 135 1.29 -13.96 16.88
N ALA A 136 2.58 -14.21 17.13
CA ALA A 136 3.25 -15.47 16.79
C ALA A 136 2.62 -16.70 17.46
N ASN A 137 2.12 -16.53 18.68
CA ASN A 137 1.52 -17.59 19.49
C ASN A 137 -0.02 -17.57 19.47
N GLY A 138 -0.66 -16.54 18.89
CA GLY A 138 -2.11 -16.40 18.91
C GLY A 138 -2.70 -16.16 20.30
N VAL A 139 -1.92 -15.59 21.22
CA VAL A 139 -2.35 -15.33 22.61
C VAL A 139 -2.74 -13.87 22.79
N PRO A 140 -3.70 -13.54 23.67
CA PRO A 140 -4.13 -12.16 23.86
C PRO A 140 -2.98 -11.23 24.25
N TRP A 141 -2.90 -10.09 23.59
CA TRP A 141 -1.92 -9.04 23.90
C TRP A 141 -2.57 -7.98 24.77
N LEU A 142 -2.16 -7.85 26.04
CA LEU A 142 -2.72 -6.87 27.00
C LEU A 142 -4.26 -6.88 27.06
N GLY A 143 -4.89 -8.05 26.94
CA GLY A 143 -6.34 -8.21 26.91
C GLY A 143 -7.00 -8.03 25.54
N HIS A 144 -6.24 -7.66 24.50
CA HIS A 144 -6.71 -7.59 23.12
C HIS A 144 -6.54 -8.94 22.43
N ALA A 145 -7.61 -9.43 21.82
CA ALA A 145 -7.58 -10.69 21.07
C ALA A 145 -6.72 -10.58 19.80
N ILE A 146 -5.99 -11.66 19.50
CA ILE A 146 -5.29 -11.85 18.22
C ILE A 146 -6.24 -12.58 17.29
N THR A 147 -6.53 -12.00 16.13
CA THR A 147 -7.47 -12.60 15.17
C THR A 147 -6.82 -13.63 14.26
N ARG A 148 -5.52 -13.46 13.99
CA ARG A 148 -4.72 -14.35 13.15
C ARG A 148 -3.32 -14.48 13.72
N SER A 149 -2.88 -15.71 13.96
CA SER A 149 -1.49 -16.04 14.29
C SER A 149 -0.68 -16.39 13.06
N GLY A 150 0.65 -16.31 13.18
CA GLY A 150 1.55 -16.66 12.09
C GLY A 150 3.00 -16.24 12.34
N ARG A 151 3.85 -16.47 11.35
CA ARG A 151 5.25 -16.05 11.40
C ARG A 151 5.35 -14.53 11.42
N VAL A 152 6.24 -14.02 12.27
CA VAL A 152 6.52 -12.60 12.42
C VAL A 152 8.01 -12.35 12.22
N VAL A 153 8.36 -11.20 11.66
CA VAL A 153 9.75 -10.80 11.45
C VAL A 153 10.03 -9.54 12.26
N TYR A 154 11.06 -9.58 13.10
CA TYR A 154 11.61 -8.41 13.78
C TYR A 154 12.85 -7.92 13.03
N VAL A 155 12.78 -6.72 12.46
CA VAL A 155 13.91 -6.09 11.74
C VAL A 155 14.66 -5.17 12.70
N LEU A 156 15.93 -5.48 12.96
CA LEU A 156 16.82 -4.68 13.80
C LEU A 156 17.56 -3.65 12.93
N SER A 157 17.11 -2.40 12.92
CA SER A 157 17.75 -1.33 12.13
C SER A 157 18.83 -0.53 12.88
N GLU A 158 18.75 -0.51 14.21
CA GLU A 158 19.76 0.09 15.09
C GLU A 158 20.30 -1.04 15.97
N GLY A 159 21.62 -1.20 16.07
CA GLY A 159 22.31 -2.30 16.78
C GLY A 159 22.01 -2.37 18.28
N GLY A 160 20.75 -2.66 18.62
CA GLY A 160 20.13 -2.55 19.92
C GLY A 160 20.44 -3.71 20.85
N LYS A 161 20.57 -3.39 22.12
CA LYS A 161 20.99 -4.28 23.22
C LYS A 161 20.03 -5.47 23.44
N ASP A 162 20.65 -6.66 23.58
CA ASP A 162 20.11 -7.96 24.01
C ASP A 162 18.59 -8.15 23.90
N PRO A 163 18.05 -8.31 22.67
CA PRO A 163 16.65 -8.71 22.48
C PRO A 163 16.33 -10.05 23.17
N GLY A 164 17.32 -10.95 23.30
CA GLY A 164 17.15 -12.24 23.94
C GLY A 164 16.65 -12.15 25.38
N SER A 165 17.15 -11.17 26.17
CA SER A 165 16.64 -10.93 27.53
C SER A 165 15.14 -10.67 27.58
N ARG A 166 14.62 -9.94 26.58
CA ARG A 166 13.20 -9.55 26.50
C ARG A 166 12.32 -10.72 26.08
N ILE A 167 12.80 -11.53 25.14
CA ILE A 167 12.12 -12.78 24.74
C ILE A 167 12.01 -13.71 25.94
N ARG A 168 13.13 -13.97 26.64
CA ARG A 168 13.14 -14.83 27.83
C ARG A 168 12.17 -14.35 28.90
N ALA A 169 12.16 -13.04 29.18
CA ALA A 169 11.22 -12.45 30.13
C ALA A 169 9.76 -12.62 29.69
N TRP A 170 9.45 -12.44 28.40
CA TRP A 170 8.11 -12.61 27.88
C TRP A 170 7.67 -14.08 27.93
N LEU A 171 8.52 -15.03 27.51
CA LEU A 171 8.23 -16.47 27.57
C LEU A 171 8.01 -16.96 29.01
N ALA A 172 8.81 -16.45 29.96
CA ALA A 172 8.63 -16.77 31.38
C ALA A 172 7.26 -16.29 31.93
N ALA A 173 6.72 -15.19 31.38
CA ALA A 173 5.41 -14.66 31.74
C ALA A 173 4.25 -15.37 31.00
N HIS A 174 4.52 -16.13 29.94
CA HIS A 174 3.51 -16.81 29.12
C HIS A 174 3.83 -18.31 28.97
N PRO A 175 3.60 -19.12 30.02
CA PRO A 175 3.84 -20.56 29.97
C PRO A 175 3.08 -21.23 28.80
N GLY A 176 3.81 -22.04 28.02
CA GLY A 176 3.25 -22.75 26.85
C GLY A 176 3.41 -22.01 25.52
N CYS A 177 3.90 -20.77 25.51
CA CYS A 177 4.28 -20.07 24.29
C CYS A 177 5.73 -20.40 23.87
N THR A 178 6.04 -20.23 22.58
CA THR A 178 7.39 -20.38 22.02
C THR A 178 7.77 -19.18 21.16
N ASP A 179 9.05 -19.07 20.81
CA ASP A 179 9.60 -18.07 19.89
C ASP A 179 9.90 -18.63 18.49
N ASP A 180 9.44 -19.85 18.18
CA ASP A 180 9.73 -20.54 16.90
C ASP A 180 9.24 -19.79 15.66
N ASN A 181 8.17 -19.02 15.81
CA ASN A 181 7.56 -18.22 14.75
C ASN A 181 8.11 -16.78 14.69
N LEU A 182 9.07 -16.42 15.55
CA LEU A 182 9.73 -15.11 15.55
C LEU A 182 11.06 -15.18 14.79
N LEU A 183 11.08 -14.57 13.61
CA LEU A 183 12.25 -14.47 12.75
C LEU A 183 12.95 -13.11 12.94
N TRP A 184 14.26 -13.09 12.68
CA TRP A 184 15.11 -11.91 12.85
C TRP A 184 15.70 -11.48 11.51
N ALA A 185 15.70 -10.18 11.26
CA ALA A 185 16.46 -9.58 10.16
C ALA A 185 17.44 -8.56 10.74
N GLU A 186 18.74 -8.81 10.55
CA GLU A 186 19.84 -7.96 11.04
C GLU A 186 20.33 -6.93 10.01
N SER A 187 19.73 -6.92 8.82
CA SER A 187 20.05 -6.00 7.73
C SER A 187 18.85 -5.13 7.39
N ALA A 188 19.14 -3.92 6.88
CA ALA A 188 18.12 -3.04 6.36
C ALA A 188 17.41 -3.71 5.16
N ILE A 189 16.10 -3.89 5.29
CA ILE A 189 15.26 -4.36 4.18
C ILE A 189 14.82 -3.13 3.39
N GLN A 190 15.24 -3.03 2.14
CA GLN A 190 14.69 -2.04 1.22
C GLN A 190 13.27 -2.46 0.87
N ALA A 191 12.26 -1.68 1.26
CA ALA A 191 10.85 -1.95 0.98
C ALA A 191 10.51 -1.70 -0.50
N ARG A 192 11.10 -2.49 -1.41
CA ARG A 192 10.59 -2.67 -2.78
C ARG A 192 9.73 -3.94 -2.76
N SER A 193 8.42 -3.76 -2.95
CA SER A 193 7.39 -4.79 -3.13
C SER A 193 7.77 -6.19 -2.63
N LEU A 194 7.63 -6.44 -1.33
CA LEU A 194 7.69 -7.79 -0.79
C LEU A 194 6.44 -8.55 -1.26
N VAL A 195 6.56 -9.30 -2.34
CA VAL A 195 5.55 -10.28 -2.75
C VAL A 195 5.79 -11.55 -1.95
N PHE A 196 4.97 -11.79 -0.93
CA PHE A 196 4.92 -13.09 -0.27
C PHE A 196 4.02 -14.02 -1.08
N THR A 197 4.61 -14.93 -1.85
CA THR A 197 3.89 -16.09 -2.42
C THR A 197 3.78 -17.15 -1.33
N ALA A 198 2.57 -17.38 -0.82
CA ALA A 198 2.29 -18.54 0.03
C ALA A 198 1.96 -19.73 -0.87
N ASP A 199 2.90 -20.67 -1.02
CA ASP A 199 2.60 -21.98 -1.58
C ASP A 199 1.79 -22.77 -0.56
N SER A 200 0.59 -23.18 -0.97
CA SER A 200 -0.27 -24.10 -0.22
C SER A 200 0.00 -25.51 -0.73
N SER A 201 0.38 -26.42 0.16
CA SER A 201 0.34 -27.88 -0.03
C SER A 201 -0.58 -28.49 1.00
#